data_AF-A0A521WNX6-F1
#
_entry.id   AF-A0A521WNX6-F1
#
_cell.length_a   1.000
_cell.length_b   1.000
_cell.length_c   1.000
_cell.angle_alpha   90.00
_cell.angle_beta   90.00
_cell.angle_gamma   90.00
#
_symmetry.space_group_name_H-M   'P 1'
#
loop_
_entity.id
_entity.type
_entity.pdbx_description
1 polymer ?
#
loop_
_entity_poly.entity_id
_entity_poly.type
_entity_poly.pdbx_seq_one_letter_code
_entity_poly.pdbx_strand_id
1 'polypeptide(L)'
;MQRLFNIVRSFREYLLLSILILCSLTLLSQNDNPQIREIRAYTVGFVGVIQNALSIIPNVFELQRENRVLRELNVNLADEVSRLREARLENLRLRAMIGLRESSKYPLLAADVVAKTSHLLRNTITLNVGEENGVKVDMPIISEFGLVGKVTATSSRYSIGQLFYNIDFRASAKIERR
;
A
#
# COMPACT_ATOMS: atom_id res chain seq x y z
N MET A 1 -9.37 53.43 -17.85
CA MET A 1 -8.68 53.94 -19.05
C MET A 1 -7.49 54.87 -18.75
N GLN A 2 -7.56 55.80 -17.80
CA GLN A 2 -6.47 56.77 -17.53
C GLN A 2 -5.19 56.16 -16.90
N ARG A 3 -5.30 55.10 -16.08
CA ARG A 3 -4.13 54.45 -15.45
C ARG A 3 -3.24 53.70 -16.44
N LEU A 4 -3.85 53.05 -17.43
CA LEU A 4 -3.14 52.36 -18.52
C LEU A 4 -2.36 53.36 -19.38
N PHE A 5 -2.94 54.53 -19.64
CA PHE A 5 -2.29 55.60 -20.39
C PHE A 5 -1.07 56.19 -19.66
N ASN A 6 -1.12 56.28 -18.32
CA ASN A 6 0.00 56.77 -17.52
C ASN A 6 1.14 55.74 -17.39
N ILE A 7 0.82 54.44 -17.33
CA ILE A 7 1.82 53.37 -17.36
C ILE A 7 2.51 53.33 -18.74
N VAL A 8 1.74 53.45 -19.81
CA VAL A 8 2.29 53.58 -21.17
C VAL A 8 3.17 54.83 -21.27
N ARG A 9 2.82 55.93 -20.58
CA ARG A 9 3.63 57.16 -20.54
C ARG A 9 4.93 57.02 -19.75
N SER A 10 4.92 56.33 -18.61
CA SER A 10 6.12 56.11 -17.78
C SER A 10 7.10 55.12 -18.39
N PHE A 11 6.62 54.19 -19.22
CA PHE A 11 7.44 53.21 -19.94
C PHE A 11 7.68 53.59 -21.40
N ARG A 12 7.43 54.85 -21.82
CA ARG A 12 7.56 55.28 -23.22
C ARG A 12 8.90 54.92 -23.84
N GLU A 13 10.00 55.14 -23.11
CA GLU A 13 11.35 54.87 -23.61
C GLU A 13 11.60 53.37 -23.81
N TYR A 14 11.15 52.53 -22.88
CA TYR A 14 11.26 51.07 -22.98
C TYR A 14 10.34 50.47 -24.05
N LEU A 15 9.12 51.00 -24.19
CA LEU A 15 8.18 50.59 -25.24
C LEU A 15 8.69 51.00 -26.62
N LEU A 16 9.25 52.22 -26.75
CA LEU A 16 9.89 52.67 -27.98
C LEU A 16 11.09 51.80 -28.33
N LEU A 17 11.94 51.49 -27.35
CA LEU A 17 13.09 50.60 -27.52
C LEU A 17 12.66 49.19 -27.92
N SER A 18 11.63 48.61 -27.30
CA SER A 18 11.15 47.28 -27.69
C SER A 18 10.55 47.27 -29.09
N ILE A 19 9.80 48.31 -29.46
CA ILE A 19 9.24 48.47 -30.81
C ILE A 19 10.35 48.66 -31.84
N LEU A 20 11.36 49.48 -31.55
CA LEU A 20 12.52 49.70 -32.41
C LEU A 20 13.33 48.41 -32.61
N ILE A 21 13.51 47.62 -31.54
CA ILE A 21 14.16 46.31 -31.61
C ILE A 21 13.33 45.36 -32.48
N LEU A 22 12.01 45.26 -32.26
CA LEU A 22 11.14 44.43 -33.10
C LEU A 22 11.19 44.87 -34.57
N CYS A 23 11.10 46.17 -34.85
CA CYS A 23 11.21 46.73 -36.19
C CYS A 23 12.57 46.39 -36.82
N SER A 24 13.68 46.56 -36.08
CA SER A 24 15.02 46.22 -36.55
C SER A 24 15.15 44.73 -36.85
N LEU A 25 14.59 43.85 -36.02
CA LEU A 25 14.57 42.41 -36.27
C LEU A 25 13.72 42.06 -37.50
N THR A 26 12.57 42.69 -37.69
CA THR A 26 11.74 42.47 -38.88
C THR A 26 12.41 42.94 -40.17
N LEU A 27 13.09 44.09 -40.13
CA LEU A 27 13.85 44.61 -41.28
C LEU A 27 15.05 43.73 -41.61
N LEU A 28 15.78 43.24 -40.59
CA LEU A 28 16.85 42.27 -40.76
C LEU A 28 16.34 40.95 -41.36
N SER A 29 15.12 40.55 -41.01
CA SER A 29 14.47 39.34 -41.52
C SER A 29 14.01 39.48 -42.99
N GLN A 30 13.67 40.69 -43.45
CA GLN A 30 13.19 40.94 -44.82
C GLN A 30 14.30 41.30 -45.81
N ASN A 31 15.54 41.54 -45.34
CA ASN A 31 16.65 41.93 -46.19
C ASN A 31 17.37 40.70 -46.80
N ASP A 32 17.39 40.59 -48.13
CA ASP A 32 17.96 39.47 -48.90
C ASP A 32 19.47 39.62 -49.19
N ASN A 33 20.16 40.55 -48.53
CA ASN A 33 21.60 40.75 -48.73
C ASN A 33 22.42 39.52 -48.26
N PRO A 34 23.28 38.93 -49.13
CA PRO A 34 24.08 37.75 -48.82
C PRO A 34 25.05 37.91 -47.62
N GLN A 35 25.41 39.14 -47.24
CA GLN A 35 26.27 39.41 -46.07
C GLN A 35 25.58 39.17 -44.72
N ILE A 36 24.24 39.09 -44.67
CA ILE A 36 23.45 38.97 -43.42
C ILE A 36 23.06 37.50 -43.13
N ARG A 37 23.41 36.57 -44.02
CA ARG A 37 23.04 35.15 -43.94
C ARG A 37 23.56 34.46 -42.66
N GLU A 38 24.76 34.80 -42.21
CA GLU A 38 25.35 34.23 -40.99
C GLU A 38 24.66 34.74 -39.72
N ILE A 39 24.32 36.03 -39.67
CA ILE A 39 23.61 36.65 -38.55
C ILE A 39 22.19 36.07 -38.40
N ARG A 40 21.54 35.76 -39.52
CA ARG A 40 20.22 35.12 -39.57
C ARG A 40 20.23 33.72 -38.93
N ALA A 41 21.27 32.93 -39.16
CA ALA A 41 21.39 31.57 -38.62
C ALA A 41 21.44 31.57 -37.09
N TYR A 42 22.22 32.49 -36.49
CA TYR A 42 22.27 32.64 -35.03
C TYR A 42 20.93 33.11 -34.45
N THR A 43 20.24 34.04 -35.11
CA THR A 43 18.96 34.58 -34.64
C THR A 43 17.85 33.53 -34.67
N VAL A 44 17.72 32.80 -35.78
CA VAL A 44 16.72 31.73 -35.93
C VAL A 44 17.04 30.55 -35.01
N GLY A 45 18.31 30.19 -34.86
CA GLY A 45 18.75 29.16 -33.93
C GLY A 45 18.39 29.49 -32.47
N PHE A 46 18.63 30.73 -32.04
CA PHE A 46 18.28 31.20 -30.70
C PHE A 46 16.77 31.19 -30.44
N VAL A 47 15.96 31.64 -31.41
CA VAL A 47 14.49 31.58 -31.34
C VAL A 47 13.99 30.13 -31.25
N GLY A 48 14.60 29.21 -32.02
CA GLY A 48 14.26 27.78 -31.96
C GLY A 48 14.56 27.12 -30.61
N VAL A 49 15.68 27.49 -29.96
CA VAL A 49 16.02 26.99 -28.62
C VAL A 49 15.00 27.47 -27.57
N ILE A 50 14.59 28.73 -27.64
CA ILE A 50 13.59 29.29 -26.72
C ILE A 50 12.23 28.62 -26.91
N GLN A 51 11.80 28.41 -28.16
CA GLN A 51 10.53 27.75 -28.46
C GLN A 51 10.50 26.30 -27.92
N ASN A 52 11.58 25.54 -28.12
CA ASN A 52 11.69 24.18 -27.58
C ASN A 52 11.73 24.13 -26.05
N ALA A 53 12.38 25.11 -25.40
CA ALA A 53 12.40 25.20 -23.94
C ALA A 53 11.00 25.51 -23.36
N LEU A 54 10.22 26.35 -24.04
CA LEU A 54 8.87 26.71 -23.62
C LEU A 54 7.84 25.60 -23.86
N SER A 55 8.03 24.72 -24.84
CA SER A 55 7.11 23.60 -25.11
C SER A 55 7.17 22.46 -24.08
N ILE A 56 8.19 22.43 -23.20
CA ILE A 56 8.34 21.43 -22.13
C ILE A 56 7.48 21.78 -20.89
N ILE A 57 7.13 23.06 -20.73
CA ILE A 57 6.52 23.62 -19.52
C ILE A 57 5.03 23.23 -19.28
N PRO A 58 4.17 22.99 -20.30
CA PRO A 58 2.76 22.66 -20.05
C PRO A 58 2.52 21.34 -19.30
N ASN A 59 3.49 20.42 -19.26
CA ASN A 59 3.27 19.06 -18.77
C ASN A 59 3.41 18.86 -17.26
N VAL A 60 3.87 19.84 -16.48
CA VAL A 60 4.15 19.59 -15.05
C VAL A 60 2.85 19.38 -14.26
N PHE A 61 1.79 20.12 -14.54
CA PHE A 61 0.51 19.96 -13.84
C PHE A 61 -0.20 18.66 -14.24
N GLU A 62 -0.14 18.29 -15.52
CA GLU A 62 -0.69 17.01 -16.01
C GLU A 62 0.07 15.83 -15.42
N LEU A 63 1.41 15.87 -15.40
CA LEU A 63 2.25 14.86 -14.76
C LEU A 63 1.99 14.75 -13.25
N GLN A 64 1.78 15.85 -12.55
CA GLN A 64 1.42 15.82 -11.13
C GLN A 64 0.04 15.20 -10.90
N ARG A 65 -0.92 15.48 -11.78
CA ARG A 65 -2.27 14.89 -11.71
C ARG A 65 -2.22 13.40 -12.00
N GLU A 66 -1.51 12.98 -13.05
CA GLU A 66 -1.30 11.57 -13.38
C GLU A 66 -0.60 10.83 -12.24
N ASN A 67 0.45 11.42 -11.66
CA ASN A 67 1.16 10.83 -10.53
C ASN A 67 0.26 10.66 -9.30
N ARG A 68 -0.63 11.62 -9.03
CA ARG A 68 -1.61 11.52 -7.95
C ARG A 68 -2.60 10.38 -8.19
N VAL A 69 -3.18 10.30 -9.40
CA VAL A 69 -4.11 9.22 -9.78
C VAL A 69 -3.44 7.85 -9.70
N LEU A 70 -2.21 7.74 -10.21
CA LEU A 70 -1.44 6.50 -10.15
C LEU A 70 -1.13 6.08 -8.70
N ARG A 71 -0.81 7.04 -7.82
CA ARG A 71 -0.61 6.76 -6.39
C ARG A 71 -1.89 6.28 -5.71
N GLU A 72 -3.02 6.93 -5.96
CA GLU A 72 -4.32 6.52 -5.42
C GLU A 72 -4.69 5.11 -5.90
N LEU A 73 -4.50 4.82 -7.19
CA LEU A 73 -4.73 3.49 -7.75
C LEU A 73 -3.81 2.45 -7.12
N ASN A 74 -2.53 2.77 -6.91
CA ASN A 74 -1.57 1.86 -6.28
C ASN A 74 -1.99 1.51 -4.85
N VAL A 75 -2.42 2.50 -4.06
CA VAL A 75 -2.93 2.28 -2.70
C VAL A 75 -4.16 1.36 -2.73
N ASN A 76 -5.12 1.62 -3.62
CA ASN A 76 -6.32 0.80 -3.73
C ASN A 76 -6.01 -0.65 -4.15
N LEU A 77 -5.12 -0.82 -5.13
CA LEU A 77 -4.68 -2.14 -5.59
C LEU A 77 -3.91 -2.89 -4.49
N ALA A 78 -3.05 -2.21 -3.74
CA ALA A 78 -2.32 -2.82 -2.64
C ALA A 78 -3.27 -3.32 -1.54
N ASP A 79 -4.29 -2.53 -1.22
CA ASP A 79 -5.34 -2.86 -0.26
C ASP A 79 -6.20 -4.06 -0.74
N GLU A 80 -6.57 -4.09 -2.03
CA GLU A 80 -7.26 -5.24 -2.64
C GLU A 80 -6.43 -6.53 -2.60
N VAL A 81 -5.14 -6.43 -2.94
CA VAL A 81 -4.21 -7.59 -2.85
C VAL A 81 -4.09 -8.08 -1.41
N SER A 82 -4.07 -7.17 -0.43
CA SER A 82 -4.04 -7.54 0.99
C SER A 82 -5.28 -8.35 1.37
N ARG A 83 -6.48 -7.85 1.03
CA ARG A 83 -7.75 -8.54 1.29
C ARG A 83 -7.82 -9.91 0.63
N LEU A 84 -7.43 -10.00 -0.64
CA LEU A 84 -7.43 -11.28 -1.37
C LEU A 84 -6.47 -12.29 -0.75
N ARG A 85 -5.32 -11.83 -0.25
CA ARG A 85 -4.34 -12.69 0.42
C ARG A 85 -4.88 -13.22 1.75
N GLU A 86 -5.53 -12.37 2.55
CA GLU A 86 -6.17 -12.77 3.80
C GLU A 86 -7.28 -13.80 3.56
N ALA A 87 -8.19 -13.53 2.62
CA ALA A 87 -9.26 -14.47 2.26
C ALA A 87 -8.72 -15.82 1.77
N ARG A 88 -7.61 -15.81 1.02
CA ARG A 88 -6.95 -17.06 0.59
C ARG A 88 -6.37 -17.84 1.77
N LEU A 89 -5.70 -17.16 2.71
CA LEU A 89 -5.15 -17.81 3.90
C LEU A 89 -6.26 -18.39 4.79
N GLU A 90 -7.36 -17.67 4.95
CA GLU A 90 -8.53 -18.15 5.67
C GLU A 90 -9.13 -19.39 4.99
N ASN A 91 -9.28 -19.38 3.67
CA ASN A 91 -9.79 -20.53 2.93
C ASN A 91 -8.92 -21.78 3.12
N LEU A 92 -7.59 -21.62 3.06
CA LEU A 92 -6.66 -22.72 3.32
C LEU A 92 -6.80 -23.27 4.74
N ARG A 93 -6.92 -22.38 5.74
CA ARG A 93 -7.12 -22.77 7.15
C ARG A 93 -8.44 -23.53 7.35
N LEU A 94 -9.54 -23.03 6.79
CA LEU A 94 -10.85 -23.68 6.86
C LEU A 94 -10.82 -25.06 6.21
N ARG A 95 -10.18 -25.21 5.05
CA ARG A 95 -10.00 -26.51 4.40
C ARG A 95 -9.20 -27.48 5.26
N ALA A 96 -8.13 -27.01 5.91
CA ALA A 96 -7.35 -27.83 6.83
C ALA A 96 -8.18 -28.30 8.03
N MET A 97 -9.00 -27.41 8.62
CA MET A 97 -9.91 -27.76 9.71
C MET A 97 -10.98 -28.78 9.30
N ILE A 98 -11.54 -28.67 8.09
CA ILE A 98 -12.49 -29.65 7.55
C ILE A 98 -11.80 -31.02 7.39
N GLY A 99 -10.61 -31.05 6.79
CA GLY A 99 -9.85 -32.29 6.62
C GLY A 99 -9.47 -32.95 7.95
N LEU A 100 -9.15 -32.17 8.98
CA LEU A 100 -8.92 -32.67 10.34
C LEU A 100 -10.20 -33.32 10.91
N ARG A 101 -11.36 -32.69 10.72
CA ARG A 101 -12.65 -33.22 11.16
C ARG A 101 -13.02 -34.53 10.46
N GLU A 102 -12.75 -34.64 9.17
CA GLU A 102 -13.06 -35.84 8.36
C GLU A 102 -12.11 -37.02 8.63
N SER A 103 -10.84 -36.74 8.92
CA SER A 103 -9.83 -37.78 9.17
C SER A 103 -9.77 -38.25 10.63
N SER A 104 -10.31 -37.48 11.57
CA SER A 104 -10.29 -37.81 12.99
C SER A 104 -11.25 -38.96 13.32
N LYS A 105 -10.75 -39.96 14.06
CA LYS A 105 -11.58 -41.04 14.62
C LYS A 105 -12.43 -40.59 15.81
N TYR A 106 -12.17 -39.40 16.36
CA TYR A 106 -12.85 -38.85 17.52
C TYR A 106 -13.76 -37.68 17.13
N PRO A 107 -14.90 -37.48 17.82
CA PRO A 107 -15.74 -36.31 17.62
C PRO A 107 -14.96 -35.06 18.03
N LEU A 108 -14.87 -34.09 17.11
CA LEU A 108 -14.18 -32.83 17.33
C LEU A 108 -15.18 -31.71 17.55
N LEU A 109 -14.90 -30.85 18.53
CA LEU A 109 -15.59 -29.60 18.76
C LEU A 109 -14.71 -28.45 18.26
N ALA A 110 -15.22 -27.64 17.34
CA ALA A 110 -14.53 -26.44 16.89
C ALA A 110 -14.59 -25.36 17.99
N ALA A 111 -13.47 -24.67 18.19
CA ALA A 111 -13.33 -23.62 19.19
C ALA A 111 -12.39 -22.52 18.70
N ASP A 112 -12.72 -21.28 19.01
CA ASP A 112 -11.89 -20.11 18.74
C ASP A 112 -11.14 -19.67 19.98
N VAL A 113 -9.92 -19.21 19.79
CA VAL A 113 -9.10 -18.60 20.84
C VAL A 113 -9.52 -17.14 21.01
N VAL A 114 -10.19 -16.84 22.13
CA VAL A 114 -10.66 -15.47 22.45
C VAL A 114 -9.64 -14.67 23.27
N ALA A 115 -8.74 -15.34 23.97
CA ALA A 115 -7.66 -14.69 24.70
C ALA A 115 -6.41 -15.58 24.79
N LYS A 116 -5.25 -14.95 24.94
CA LYS A 116 -3.97 -15.61 25.18
C LYS A 116 -3.24 -14.91 26.31
N THR A 117 -2.78 -15.68 27.30
CA THR A 117 -2.04 -15.17 28.45
C THR A 117 -0.70 -15.87 28.54
N SER A 118 0.37 -15.10 28.75
CA SER A 118 1.72 -15.61 28.95
C SER A 118 2.37 -14.87 30.11
N HIS A 119 2.66 -15.58 31.20
CA HIS A 119 3.33 -15.01 32.37
C HIS A 119 4.34 -16.01 32.93
N LEU A 120 5.62 -15.64 33.03
CA LEU A 120 6.70 -16.51 33.56
C LEU A 120 6.67 -17.93 32.97
N LEU A 121 6.60 -18.06 31.64
CA LEU A 121 6.49 -19.35 30.91
C LEU A 121 5.20 -20.16 31.18
N ARG A 122 4.22 -19.58 31.89
CA ARG A 122 2.85 -20.12 31.99
C ARG A 122 2.02 -19.56 30.85
N ASN A 123 1.94 -20.35 29.80
CA ASN A 123 1.19 -20.05 28.58
C ASN A 123 -0.18 -20.72 28.61
N THR A 124 -1.24 -19.91 28.59
CA THR A 124 -2.63 -20.37 28.54
C THR A 124 -3.39 -19.65 27.44
N ILE A 125 -4.47 -20.29 26.99
CA ILE A 125 -5.42 -19.76 26.02
C ILE A 125 -6.83 -19.86 26.60
N THR A 126 -7.70 -18.93 26.24
CA THR A 126 -9.13 -19.01 26.54
C THR A 126 -9.88 -19.34 25.27
N LEU A 127 -10.76 -20.33 25.33
CA LEU A 127 -11.57 -20.82 24.23
C LEU A 127 -13.04 -20.41 24.42
N ASN A 128 -13.75 -20.12 23.33
CA ASN A 128 -15.19 -19.77 23.32
C ASN A 128 -16.14 -20.97 23.49
N VAL A 129 -15.67 -22.06 24.08
CA VAL A 129 -16.46 -23.26 24.37
C VAL A 129 -16.26 -23.66 25.82
N GLY A 130 -17.34 -24.14 26.45
CA GLY A 130 -17.36 -24.50 27.86
C GLY A 130 -18.15 -25.77 28.16
N GLU A 131 -18.59 -25.90 29.40
CA GLU A 131 -19.35 -27.05 29.91
C GLU A 131 -20.67 -27.25 29.16
N GLU A 132 -21.34 -26.16 28.75
CA GLU A 132 -22.56 -26.23 27.91
C GLU A 132 -22.30 -26.92 26.57
N ASN A 133 -21.07 -26.87 26.06
CA ASN A 133 -20.65 -27.54 24.83
C ASN A 133 -20.08 -28.94 25.08
N GLY A 134 -20.10 -29.42 26.33
CA GLY A 134 -19.56 -30.72 26.72
C GLY A 134 -18.05 -30.76 26.95
N VAL A 135 -17.38 -29.59 27.01
CA VAL A 135 -15.94 -29.50 27.29
C VAL A 135 -15.68 -29.89 28.74
N LYS A 136 -14.64 -30.70 28.97
CA LYS A 136 -14.21 -31.17 30.29
C LYS A 136 -12.73 -30.89 30.51
N VAL A 137 -12.34 -30.81 31.77
CA VAL A 137 -10.93 -30.75 32.19
C VAL A 137 -10.18 -31.98 31.64
N ASP A 138 -8.91 -31.76 31.27
CA ASP A 138 -8.00 -32.71 30.62
C ASP A 138 -8.37 -33.14 29.20
N MET A 139 -9.40 -32.57 28.57
CA MET A 139 -9.63 -32.77 27.14
C MET A 139 -8.46 -32.19 26.31
N PRO A 140 -7.99 -32.90 25.27
CA PRO A 140 -6.91 -32.44 24.42
C PRO A 140 -7.38 -31.32 23.48
N ILE A 141 -6.49 -30.36 23.23
CA ILE A 141 -6.69 -29.28 22.26
C ILE A 141 -5.75 -29.60 21.09
N ILE A 142 -6.33 -29.76 19.89
CA ILE A 142 -5.60 -30.14 18.68
C ILE A 142 -5.79 -29.10 17.57
N SER A 143 -4.84 -29.05 16.65
CA SER A 143 -4.87 -28.27 15.41
C SER A 143 -4.56 -29.19 14.23
N GLU A 144 -4.58 -28.65 13.01
CA GLU A 144 -4.14 -29.32 11.79
C GLU A 144 -2.68 -29.81 11.86
N PHE A 145 -1.85 -29.21 12.73
CA PHE A 145 -0.46 -29.60 12.95
C PHE A 145 -0.27 -30.62 14.09
N GLY A 146 -1.33 -30.98 14.80
CA GLY A 146 -1.29 -31.93 15.93
C GLY A 146 -1.66 -31.31 17.27
N LEU A 147 -1.16 -31.90 18.36
CA LEU A 147 -1.49 -31.54 19.74
C LEU A 147 -0.98 -30.13 20.10
N VAL A 148 -1.88 -29.26 20.54
CA VAL A 148 -1.58 -27.89 20.96
C VAL A 148 -1.54 -27.76 22.49
N GLY A 149 -2.36 -28.54 23.20
CA GLY A 149 -2.48 -28.41 24.64
C GLY A 149 -3.57 -29.28 25.24
N LYS A 150 -4.00 -28.94 26.46
CA LYS A 150 -5.13 -29.58 27.15
C LYS A 150 -5.93 -28.56 27.95
N VAL A 151 -7.21 -28.84 28.18
CA VAL A 151 -8.09 -28.01 29.00
C VAL A 151 -7.71 -28.17 30.48
N THR A 152 -7.50 -27.06 31.19
CA THR A 152 -7.19 -27.06 32.64
C THR A 152 -8.33 -26.56 33.51
N ALA A 153 -9.22 -25.73 32.95
CA ALA A 153 -10.41 -25.26 33.65
C ALA A 153 -11.56 -25.00 32.66
N THR A 154 -12.79 -25.18 33.13
CA THR A 154 -14.00 -24.95 32.34
C THR A 154 -14.94 -24.02 33.11
N SER A 155 -15.73 -23.28 32.35
CA SER A 155 -16.88 -22.49 32.80
C SER A 155 -18.05 -22.83 31.85
N SER A 156 -19.24 -22.27 32.08
CA SER A 156 -20.43 -22.59 31.28
C SER A 156 -20.20 -22.40 29.77
N ARG A 157 -19.59 -21.27 29.37
CA ARG A 157 -19.38 -20.90 27.95
C ARG A 157 -17.92 -20.77 27.50
N TYR A 158 -16.99 -20.84 28.44
CA TYR A 158 -15.57 -20.65 28.15
C TYR A 158 -14.75 -21.74 28.82
N SER A 159 -13.56 -21.98 28.29
CA SER A 159 -12.59 -22.89 28.90
C SER A 159 -11.19 -22.33 28.77
N ILE A 160 -10.32 -22.73 29.70
CA ILE A 160 -8.91 -22.37 29.72
C ILE A 160 -8.10 -23.59 29.29
N GLY A 161 -7.30 -23.42 28.25
CA GLY A 161 -6.34 -24.38 27.75
C GLY A 161 -4.92 -24.05 28.20
N GLN A 162 -4.18 -25.05 28.62
CA GLN A 162 -2.74 -25.00 28.83
C GLN A 162 -2.02 -25.48 27.57
N LEU A 163 -1.09 -24.68 27.05
CA LEU A 163 -0.34 -25.00 25.84
C LEU A 163 0.80 -25.99 26.11
N PHE A 164 1.22 -26.74 25.09
CA PHE A 164 2.27 -27.77 25.22
C PHE A 164 3.64 -27.22 25.67
N TYR A 165 3.91 -25.94 25.40
CA TYR A 165 5.14 -25.24 25.79
C TYR A 165 5.00 -24.48 27.12
N ASN A 166 3.97 -24.79 27.92
CA ASN A 166 3.85 -24.34 29.30
C ASN A 166 4.72 -25.23 30.22
N ILE A 167 5.40 -24.63 31.20
CA ILE A 167 6.31 -25.34 32.12
C ILE A 167 5.64 -26.49 32.89
N ASP A 168 4.35 -26.33 33.20
CA ASP A 168 3.55 -27.29 33.96
C ASP A 168 2.85 -28.33 33.06
N PHE A 169 3.06 -28.28 31.74
CA PHE A 169 2.40 -29.20 30.81
C PHE A 169 2.97 -30.62 30.91
N ARG A 170 2.08 -31.62 30.93
CA ARG A 170 2.41 -33.05 30.95
C ARG A 170 1.43 -33.80 30.05
N ALA A 171 1.95 -34.69 29.22
CA ALA A 171 1.17 -35.59 28.37
C ALA A 171 1.92 -36.90 28.15
N SER A 172 1.20 -38.01 28.05
CA SER A 172 1.76 -39.30 27.66
C SER A 172 2.03 -39.31 26.16
N ALA A 173 3.21 -39.76 25.75
CA ALA A 173 3.58 -39.91 24.34
C ALA A 173 4.13 -41.31 24.09
N LYS A 174 3.86 -41.84 22.89
CA LYS A 174 4.49 -43.07 22.38
C LYS A 174 5.41 -42.70 21.23
N ILE A 175 6.68 -43.04 21.35
CA ILE A 175 7.65 -42.86 20.26
C ILE A 175 7.47 -44.03 19.30
N GLU A 176 7.04 -43.72 18.08
CA GLU A 176 6.99 -44.69 17.00
C GLU A 176 8.38 -44.78 16.35
N ARG A 177 9.06 -45.93 16.50
CA ARG A 177 10.28 -46.21 15.74
C ARG A 177 9.86 -46.73 14.38
N ARG A 178 10.20 -45.97 13.32
CA ARG A 178 10.22 -46.48 11.95
C ARG A 178 11.46 -47.34 11.72
#